data_AF-A0A3B8H9Q6-F1
#
_entry.id   AF-A0A3B8H9Q6-F1
#
_cell.length_a   1.000
_cell.length_b   1.000
_cell.length_c   1.000
_cell.angle_alpha   90.00
_cell.angle_beta   90.00
_cell.angle_gamma   90.00
#
_symmetry.space_group_name_H-M   'P 1'
#
loop_
_entity.id
_entity.type
_entity.pdbx_description
1 polymer ?
#
loop_
_entity_poly.entity_id
_entity_poly.type
_entity_poly.pdbx_seq_one_letter_code
_entity_poly.pdbx_strand_id
1 'polypeptide(L)'
;MSQLAPSMVPHLDRQPVGVDTDHQAVGSAHPYVSLEMRFWIAVLILLAVGFVMIYSASSAIALRKFGDANYYLKRQALFASVGVLVLIITSRIPYRTYEDVVYWLLLGALTTLALVLVPGIGTEINHARRWFKLGFILVQPGEFAKLFWIIYLSVSLARKQETIRRFSIGFMPHIVLLGLISYLLLREPDFGSCVLLAALTFLMLAVAGVPWRYLLALVPLAAGAFYQLVYRVPYRLERVTAFLNPWTDPLDSGYHLIQAW
;
A
#
# COMPACT_ATOMS: atom_id res chain seq x y z
N MET A 1 -71.44 5.56 56.34
CA MET A 1 -70.63 4.35 56.61
C MET A 1 -69.71 4.18 55.42
N SER A 2 -68.37 4.18 55.47
CA SER A 2 -67.37 4.34 56.52
C SER A 2 -66.10 4.89 55.84
N GLN A 3 -65.49 5.96 56.35
CA GLN A 3 -64.13 5.94 56.95
C GLN A 3 -62.98 6.04 55.91
N LEU A 4 -61.94 6.86 56.01
CA LEU A 4 -61.36 7.62 57.13
C LEU A 4 -60.43 8.74 56.60
N ALA A 5 -60.13 9.65 57.53
CA ALA A 5 -59.43 10.93 57.40
C ALA A 5 -57.88 10.79 57.32
N PRO A 6 -57.15 11.93 57.16
CA PRO A 6 -55.77 12.04 56.68
C PRO A 6 -54.73 12.02 57.82
N SER A 7 -53.42 11.97 57.51
CA SER A 7 -52.43 12.93 58.06
C SER A 7 -50.96 12.57 57.78
N MET A 8 -50.20 13.66 57.63
CA MET A 8 -48.83 13.90 58.11
C MET A 8 -47.64 13.23 57.40
N VAL A 9 -46.96 14.11 56.66
CA VAL A 9 -45.54 14.09 56.32
C VAL A 9 -44.68 14.05 57.60
N PRO A 10 -43.59 13.26 57.60
CA PRO A 10 -42.40 13.56 58.40
C PRO A 10 -41.22 13.92 57.49
N HIS A 11 -40.61 15.08 57.77
CA HIS A 11 -39.31 15.49 57.25
C HIS A 11 -38.20 14.58 57.78
N LEU A 12 -37.40 13.98 56.90
CA LEU A 12 -36.12 13.37 57.26
C LEU A 12 -35.04 13.77 56.25
N ASP A 13 -34.26 14.74 56.71
CA ASP A 13 -32.79 14.80 56.71
C ASP A 13 -32.02 14.51 55.40
N ARG A 14 -31.48 15.57 54.80
CA ARG A 14 -30.49 15.50 53.72
C ARG A 14 -29.11 15.37 54.34
N GLN A 15 -28.56 14.16 54.39
CA GLN A 15 -27.11 14.00 54.55
C GLN A 15 -26.39 14.37 53.24
N PRO A 16 -25.26 15.11 53.28
CA PRO A 16 -24.45 15.31 52.10
C PRO A 16 -23.71 13.99 51.80
N VAL A 17 -24.06 13.36 50.67
CA VAL A 17 -23.27 12.26 50.11
C VAL A 17 -21.86 12.78 49.87
N GLY A 18 -20.88 12.14 50.53
CA GLY A 18 -19.47 12.46 50.42
C GLY A 18 -19.04 12.52 48.96
N VAL A 19 -18.38 13.62 48.61
CA VAL A 19 -17.63 13.72 47.37
C VAL A 19 -16.42 12.80 47.54
N ASP A 20 -16.46 11.62 46.92
CA ASP A 20 -15.28 10.80 46.68
C ASP A 20 -14.35 11.56 45.72
N THR A 21 -13.56 12.46 46.29
CA THR A 21 -12.36 13.01 45.66
C THR A 21 -11.25 11.95 45.81
N ASP A 22 -11.11 10.99 44.87
CA ASP A 22 -9.80 10.33 44.66
C ASP A 22 -9.63 9.38 43.45
N HIS A 23 -10.46 9.43 42.40
CA HIS A 23 -10.28 8.52 41.25
C HIS A 23 -10.28 9.15 39.86
N GLN A 24 -9.66 10.32 39.70
CA GLN A 24 -9.42 10.89 38.36
C GLN A 24 -8.02 11.49 38.19
N ALA A 25 -6.98 10.66 38.25
CA ALA A 25 -5.66 11.00 37.74
C ALA A 25 -4.81 9.77 37.40
N VAL A 26 -5.34 8.84 36.60
CA VAL A 26 -4.48 7.93 35.83
C VAL A 26 -4.77 8.24 34.37
N GLY A 27 -3.83 8.96 33.75
CA GLY A 27 -3.90 9.39 32.36
C GLY A 27 -4.20 8.22 31.45
N SER A 28 -5.45 8.13 31.00
CA SER A 28 -5.84 7.29 29.88
C SER A 28 -5.26 7.93 28.64
N ALA A 29 -4.01 7.57 28.32
CA ALA A 29 -3.51 7.75 26.96
C ALA A 29 -4.57 7.12 26.04
N HIS A 30 -5.26 7.95 25.25
CA HIS A 30 -6.30 7.49 24.35
C HIS A 30 -5.75 6.29 23.55
N PRO A 31 -6.48 5.17 23.43
CA PRO A 31 -5.97 3.95 22.79
C PRO A 31 -5.36 4.20 21.41
N TYR A 32 -5.89 5.19 20.69
CA TYR A 32 -5.40 5.67 19.39
C TYR A 32 -3.96 6.20 19.45
N VAL A 33 -3.59 6.99 20.47
CA VAL A 33 -2.23 7.53 20.62
C VAL A 33 -1.20 6.42 20.83
N SER A 34 -1.59 5.36 21.55
CA SER A 34 -0.72 4.20 21.79
C SER A 34 -0.47 3.37 20.53
N LEU A 35 -1.46 3.26 19.63
CA LEU A 35 -1.35 2.53 18.38
C LEU A 35 -0.54 3.30 17.33
N GLU A 36 -0.81 4.61 17.20
CA GLU A 36 -0.05 5.49 16.33
C GLU A 36 1.43 5.45 16.69
N MET A 37 1.77 5.57 17.97
CA MET A 37 3.15 5.49 18.46
C MET A 37 3.83 4.17 18.05
N ARG A 38 3.14 3.03 18.13
CA ARG A 38 3.69 1.72 17.72
C ARG A 38 4.03 1.66 16.24
N PHE A 39 3.16 2.19 15.37
CA PHE A 39 3.44 2.26 13.93
C PHE A 39 4.62 3.17 13.62
N TRP A 40 4.70 4.34 14.27
CA TRP A 40 5.85 5.24 14.13
C TRP A 40 7.17 4.57 14.51
N ILE A 41 7.20 3.89 15.65
CA ILE A 41 8.40 3.17 16.11
C ILE A 41 8.78 2.06 15.11
N ALA A 42 7.81 1.28 14.62
CA ALA A 42 8.08 0.22 13.64
C ALA A 42 8.68 0.78 12.33
N VAL A 43 8.14 1.89 11.83
CA VAL A 43 8.67 2.57 10.62
C VAL A 43 10.10 3.06 10.85
N LEU A 44 10.38 3.66 12.00
CA LEU A 44 11.72 4.18 12.32
C LEU A 44 12.75 3.05 12.46
N ILE A 45 12.38 1.93 13.09
CA ILE A 45 13.24 0.74 13.19
C ILE A 45 13.53 0.19 11.79
N LEU A 46 12.52 0.05 10.94
CA LEU A 46 12.70 -0.47 9.59
C LEU A 46 13.58 0.46 8.74
N LEU A 47 13.43 1.77 8.88
CA LEU A 47 14.33 2.75 8.26
C LEU A 47 15.77 2.58 8.76
N ALA A 48 15.99 2.50 10.08
CA ALA A 48 17.32 2.33 10.66
C ALA A 48 18.02 1.06 10.15
N VAL A 49 17.30 -0.07 10.11
CA VAL A 49 17.81 -1.32 9.53
C VAL A 49 18.16 -1.12 8.04
N GLY A 50 17.29 -0.46 7.27
CA GLY A 50 17.56 -0.14 5.87
C GLY A 50 18.82 0.70 5.66
N PHE A 51 19.06 1.70 6.52
CA PHE A 51 20.27 2.52 6.48
C PHE A 51 21.54 1.69 6.70
N VAL A 52 21.52 0.81 7.71
CA VAL A 52 22.65 -0.08 8.01
C VAL A 52 22.94 -1.00 6.82
N MET A 53 21.90 -1.58 6.21
CA MET A 53 22.04 -2.49 5.07
C MET A 53 22.61 -1.80 3.83
N ILE A 54 22.15 -0.57 3.53
CA ILE A 54 22.66 0.19 2.38
C ILE A 54 24.14 0.54 2.58
N TYR A 55 24.52 1.00 3.78
CA TYR A 55 25.91 1.30 4.08
C TYR A 55 26.80 0.05 3.96
N SER A 56 26.36 -1.07 4.53
CA SER A 56 27.09 -2.35 4.49
C SER A 56 27.31 -2.83 3.05
N ALA A 57 26.26 -2.89 2.22
CA ALA A 57 26.33 -3.44 0.87
C ALA A 57 26.99 -2.49 -0.15
N SER A 58 26.87 -1.17 0.04
CA SER A 58 27.24 -0.20 -1.01
C SER A 58 28.48 0.63 -0.71
N SER A 59 29.01 0.64 0.53
CA SER A 59 30.14 1.49 0.92
C SER A 59 31.42 1.23 0.10
N ALA A 60 31.76 -0.05 -0.13
CA ALA A 60 32.93 -0.44 -0.92
C ALA A 60 32.81 -0.02 -2.40
N ILE A 61 31.61 -0.14 -2.98
CA ILE A 61 31.32 0.26 -4.36
C ILE A 61 31.32 1.79 -4.49
N ALA A 62 30.72 2.48 -3.51
CA ALA A 62 30.63 3.94 -3.47
C ALA A 62 32.01 4.58 -3.39
N LEU A 63 32.89 4.05 -2.53
CA LEU A 63 34.26 4.54 -2.38
C LEU A 63 35.05 4.38 -3.69
N ARG A 64 34.90 3.24 -4.38
CA ARG A 64 35.60 3.00 -5.66
C ARG A 64 35.06 3.84 -6.82
N LYS A 65 33.76 4.09 -6.86
CA LYS A 65 33.11 4.76 -8.01
C LYS A 65 32.99 6.28 -7.86
N PHE A 66 32.86 6.78 -6.63
CA PHE A 66 32.60 8.19 -6.33
C PHE A 66 33.61 8.82 -5.36
N GLY A 67 34.57 8.04 -4.83
CA GLY A 67 35.54 8.54 -3.85
C GLY A 67 34.96 8.84 -2.46
N ASP A 68 33.65 8.61 -2.26
CA ASP A 68 32.95 8.84 -0.99
C ASP A 68 32.12 7.60 -0.63
N ALA A 69 32.53 6.88 0.42
CA ALA A 69 31.82 5.70 0.93
C ALA A 69 30.38 6.03 1.37
N ASN A 70 30.11 7.28 1.74
CA ASN A 70 28.80 7.74 2.22
C ASN A 70 27.89 8.26 1.10
N TYR A 71 28.30 8.20 -0.17
CA TYR A 71 27.53 8.78 -1.27
C TYR A 71 26.09 8.27 -1.34
N TYR A 72 25.89 6.94 -1.34
CA TYR A 72 24.55 6.34 -1.33
C TYR A 72 23.81 6.57 -0.01
N LEU A 73 24.53 6.61 1.12
CA LEU A 73 23.94 6.87 2.43
C LEU A 73 23.34 8.28 2.51
N LYS A 74 24.06 9.30 2.04
CA LYS A 74 23.59 10.71 2.00
C LYS A 74 22.35 10.86 1.13
N ARG A 75 22.32 10.21 -0.04
CA ARG A 75 21.14 10.18 -0.91
C ARG A 75 19.96 9.49 -0.25
N GLN A 76 20.17 8.33 0.35
CA GLN A 76 19.11 7.63 1.08
C GLN A 76 18.57 8.47 2.24
N ALA A 77 19.44 9.18 2.97
CA ALA A 77 19.05 10.08 4.04
C ALA A 77 18.14 11.19 3.54
N LEU A 78 18.51 11.84 2.42
CA LEU A 78 17.69 12.87 1.80
C LEU A 78 16.29 12.34 1.41
N PHE A 79 16.22 11.20 0.71
CA PHE A 79 14.94 10.62 0.30
C PHE A 79 14.10 10.12 1.48
N ALA A 80 14.72 9.56 2.51
CA ALA A 80 14.05 9.16 3.73
C ALA A 80 13.47 10.37 4.47
N SER A 81 14.21 11.48 4.58
CA SER A 81 13.71 12.73 5.18
C SER A 81 12.51 13.28 4.42
N VAL A 82 12.57 13.30 3.08
CA VAL A 82 11.42 13.68 2.24
C VAL A 82 10.24 12.73 2.46
N GLY A 83 10.48 11.41 2.51
CA GLY A 83 9.45 10.41 2.78
C GLY A 83 8.78 10.57 4.14
N VAL A 84 9.56 10.83 5.20
CA VAL A 84 9.03 11.13 6.55
C VAL A 84 8.21 12.41 6.55
N LEU A 85 8.67 13.45 5.86
CA LEU A 85 7.89 14.69 5.71
C LEU A 85 6.55 14.43 5.02
N VAL A 86 6.56 13.67 3.92
CA VAL A 86 5.34 13.28 3.20
C VAL A 86 4.41 12.44 4.09
N LEU A 87 4.96 11.51 4.88
CA LEU A 87 4.20 10.71 5.85
C LEU A 87 3.52 11.60 6.89
N ILE A 88 4.24 12.56 7.49
CA ILE A 88 3.69 13.50 8.48
C ILE A 88 2.55 14.31 7.85
N ILE A 89 2.76 14.89 6.67
CA ILE A 89 1.74 15.69 5.98
C ILE A 89 0.50 14.84 5.68
N THR A 90 0.70 13.66 5.09
CA THR A 90 -0.37 12.76 4.65
C THR A 90 -1.18 12.22 5.83
N SER A 91 -0.51 11.96 6.98
CA SER A 91 -1.17 11.51 8.22
C SER A 91 -2.10 12.55 8.84
N ARG A 92 -1.95 13.83 8.49
CA ARG A 92 -2.80 14.93 8.98
C ARG A 92 -4.01 15.20 8.09
N ILE A 93 -4.08 14.58 6.91
CA ILE A 93 -5.20 14.75 5.99
C ILE A 93 -6.36 13.86 6.46
N PRO A 94 -7.58 14.40 6.65
CA PRO A 94 -8.74 13.61 7.04
C PRO A 94 -9.03 12.50 6.03
N TYR A 95 -9.31 11.28 6.51
CA TYR A 95 -9.54 10.12 5.64
C TYR A 95 -10.66 10.36 4.60
N ARG A 96 -11.69 11.15 4.96
CA ARG A 96 -12.83 11.51 4.09
C ARG A 96 -12.39 12.22 2.81
N THR A 97 -11.32 13.04 2.90
CA THR A 97 -10.77 13.74 1.74
C THR A 97 -10.37 12.76 0.64
N TYR A 98 -9.76 11.63 1.01
CA TYR A 98 -9.35 10.60 0.07
C TYR A 98 -10.55 9.92 -0.59
N GLU A 99 -11.69 9.82 0.09
CA GLU A 99 -12.93 9.27 -0.49
C GLU A 99 -13.51 10.21 -1.56
N ASP A 100 -13.40 11.51 -1.36
CA ASP A 100 -13.92 12.52 -2.29
C ASP A 100 -13.06 12.65 -3.54
N VAL A 101 -11.73 12.56 -3.39
CA VAL A 101 -10.79 12.69 -4.51
C VAL A 101 -10.42 11.36 -5.18
N VAL A 102 -10.99 10.23 -4.73
CA VAL A 102 -10.53 8.89 -5.13
C VAL A 102 -10.53 8.66 -6.66
N TYR A 103 -11.55 9.17 -7.36
CA TYR A 103 -11.65 9.03 -8.81
C TYR A 103 -10.61 9.90 -9.52
N TRP A 104 -10.27 11.07 -8.96
CA TRP A 104 -9.19 11.92 -9.46
C TRP A 104 -7.82 11.30 -9.24
N LEU A 105 -7.59 10.65 -8.10
CA LEU A 105 -6.36 9.89 -7.83
C LEU A 105 -6.19 8.74 -8.83
N LEU A 106 -7.26 7.98 -9.05
CA LEU A 106 -7.27 6.88 -10.01
C LEU A 106 -7.04 7.36 -11.45
N LEU A 107 -7.69 8.46 -11.85
CA LEU A 107 -7.47 9.08 -13.16
C LEU A 107 -6.03 9.58 -13.28
N GLY A 108 -5.47 10.17 -12.22
CA GLY A 108 -4.08 10.57 -12.13
C GLY A 108 -3.12 9.39 -12.31
N ALA A 109 -3.37 8.25 -11.66
CA ALA A 109 -2.60 7.02 -11.88
C ALA A 109 -2.64 6.58 -13.34
N LEU A 110 -3.83 6.45 -13.92
CA LEU A 110 -3.98 6.02 -15.31
C LEU A 110 -3.29 6.97 -16.30
N THR A 111 -3.44 8.27 -16.07
CA THR A 111 -2.81 9.31 -16.90
C THR A 111 -1.30 9.24 -16.80
N THR A 112 -0.74 9.13 -15.58
CA THR A 112 0.72 9.08 -15.38
C THR A 112 1.34 7.80 -15.93
N LEU A 113 0.66 6.65 -15.79
CA LEU A 113 1.05 5.38 -16.43
C LEU A 113 0.99 5.46 -17.97
N ALA A 114 -0.02 6.14 -18.53
CA ALA A 114 -0.06 6.35 -19.98
C ALA A 114 1.04 7.30 -20.45
N LEU A 115 1.28 8.39 -19.71
CA LEU A 115 2.27 9.41 -20.05
C LEU A 115 3.72 8.88 -19.98
N VAL A 116 4.03 7.97 -19.06
CA VAL A 116 5.39 7.43 -18.94
C VAL A 116 5.77 6.54 -20.13
N LEU A 117 4.79 6.03 -20.88
CA LEU A 117 5.03 5.28 -22.12
C LEU A 117 5.35 6.18 -23.32
N VAL A 118 5.00 7.48 -23.26
CA VAL A 118 5.20 8.43 -24.36
C VAL A 118 6.70 8.75 -24.52
N PRO A 119 7.29 8.52 -25.70
CA PRO A 119 8.68 8.90 -25.97
C PRO A 119 8.86 10.42 -25.78
N GLY A 120 9.89 10.82 -25.05
CA GLY A 120 10.18 12.23 -24.76
C GLY A 120 9.65 12.73 -23.41
N ILE A 121 8.63 12.07 -22.84
CA ILE A 121 8.17 12.32 -21.47
C ILE A 121 8.75 11.26 -20.53
N GLY A 122 8.54 9.98 -20.86
CA GLY A 122 9.13 8.86 -20.14
C GLY A 122 10.62 8.72 -20.43
N THR A 123 11.40 8.47 -19.38
CA THR A 123 12.82 8.16 -19.48
C THR A 123 13.00 6.65 -19.61
N GLU A 124 13.76 6.24 -20.64
CA GLU A 124 14.12 4.85 -20.86
C GLU A 124 15.36 4.48 -20.06
N ILE A 125 15.22 3.49 -19.17
CA ILE A 125 16.30 2.93 -18.36
C ILE A 125 16.25 1.41 -18.54
N ASN A 126 17.38 0.80 -18.92
CA ASN A 126 17.48 -0.66 -19.17
C ASN A 126 16.40 -1.17 -20.16
N HIS A 127 16.19 -0.47 -21.27
CA HIS A 127 15.18 -0.77 -22.30
C HIS A 127 13.71 -0.73 -21.81
N ALA A 128 13.45 -0.14 -20.65
CA ALA A 128 12.11 0.03 -20.10
C ALA A 128 11.81 1.50 -19.78
N ARG A 129 10.62 1.97 -20.18
CA ARG A 129 10.13 3.32 -19.88
C ARG A 129 9.18 3.26 -18.68
N ARG A 130 9.72 3.52 -17.50
CA ARG A 130 9.02 3.47 -16.19
C ARG A 130 9.17 4.72 -15.35
N TRP A 131 10.07 5.62 -15.76
CA TRP A 131 10.55 6.69 -14.89
C TRP A 131 10.32 8.05 -15.53
N PHE A 132 9.81 8.99 -14.74
CA PHE A 132 9.91 10.41 -15.05
C PHE A 132 11.18 10.96 -14.42
N LYS A 133 12.06 11.51 -15.26
CA LYS A 133 13.28 12.18 -14.80
C LYS A 133 12.97 13.67 -14.57
N LEU A 134 12.79 14.04 -13.31
CA LEU A 134 12.56 15.41 -12.87
C LEU A 134 13.87 15.97 -12.31
N GLY A 135 14.76 16.41 -13.21
CA GLY A 135 16.10 16.89 -12.86
C GLY A 135 16.95 15.79 -12.20
N PHE A 136 17.13 15.88 -10.88
CA PHE A 136 17.91 14.94 -10.06
C PHE A 136 17.07 13.82 -9.42
N ILE A 137 15.74 13.86 -9.55
CA ILE A 137 14.82 12.86 -8.99
C ILE A 137 14.27 11.99 -10.11
N LEU A 138 14.16 10.68 -9.83
CA LEU A 138 13.48 9.71 -10.67
C LEU A 138 12.19 9.31 -9.96
N VAL A 139 11.06 9.56 -10.60
CA VAL A 139 9.72 9.26 -10.06
C VAL A 139 9.12 8.11 -10.86
N GLN A 140 8.69 7.06 -10.17
CA GLN A 140 8.06 5.90 -10.79
C GLN A 140 6.53 5.97 -10.62
N PRO A 141 5.76 6.16 -11.71
CA PRO A 141 4.29 6.26 -11.64
C PRO A 141 3.63 4.97 -11.12
N GLY A 142 4.22 3.81 -11.42
CA GLY A 142 3.73 2.51 -10.93
C GLY A 142 3.61 2.41 -9.42
N GLU A 143 4.46 3.11 -8.65
CA GLU A 143 4.35 3.15 -7.19
C GLU A 143 3.09 3.89 -6.74
N PHE A 144 2.80 5.05 -7.33
CA PHE A 144 1.58 5.81 -7.06
C PHE A 144 0.34 5.06 -7.51
N ALA A 145 0.39 4.39 -8.68
CA ALA A 145 -0.71 3.60 -9.18
C ALA A 145 -1.13 2.50 -8.20
N LYS A 146 -0.18 1.83 -7.54
CA LYS A 146 -0.46 0.83 -6.49
C LYS A 146 -1.20 1.45 -5.31
N LEU A 147 -0.71 2.58 -4.80
CA LEU A 147 -1.34 3.27 -3.67
C LEU A 147 -2.74 3.75 -4.01
N PHE A 148 -2.91 4.42 -5.15
CA PHE A 148 -4.21 4.96 -5.58
C PHE A 148 -5.21 3.85 -5.92
N TRP A 149 -4.74 2.70 -6.42
CA TRP A 149 -5.57 1.53 -6.62
C TRP A 149 -6.12 0.96 -5.31
N ILE A 150 -5.29 0.85 -4.27
CA ILE A 150 -5.72 0.38 -2.95
C ILE A 150 -6.78 1.32 -2.35
N ILE A 151 -6.55 2.63 -2.43
CA ILE A 151 -7.51 3.65 -1.95
C ILE A 151 -8.81 3.57 -2.77
N TYR A 152 -8.73 3.40 -4.09
CA TYR A 152 -9.90 3.20 -4.93
C TYR A 152 -10.70 1.94 -4.54
N LEU A 153 -10.02 0.82 -4.34
CA LEU A 153 -10.67 -0.42 -3.92
C LEU A 153 -11.33 -0.26 -2.57
N SER A 154 -10.64 0.31 -1.57
CA SER A 154 -11.21 0.46 -0.23
C SER A 154 -12.49 1.30 -0.26
N VAL A 155 -12.46 2.46 -0.91
CA VAL A 155 -13.61 3.37 -1.01
C VAL A 155 -14.72 2.76 -1.86
N SER A 156 -14.40 2.17 -3.01
CA SER A 156 -15.42 1.59 -3.87
C SER A 156 -16.10 0.38 -3.23
N LEU A 157 -15.38 -0.43 -2.45
CA LEU A 157 -15.94 -1.60 -1.79
C LEU A 157 -16.76 -1.17 -0.57
N ALA A 158 -16.30 -0.18 0.20
CA ALA A 158 -17.06 0.40 1.31
C ALA A 158 -18.39 1.01 0.84
N ARG A 159 -18.39 1.80 -0.23
CA ARG A 159 -19.61 2.44 -0.77
C ARG A 159 -20.63 1.44 -1.36
N LYS A 160 -20.18 0.25 -1.78
CA LYS A 160 -21.02 -0.75 -2.46
C LYS A 160 -21.29 -1.98 -1.60
N GLN A 161 -21.06 -1.91 -0.29
CA GLN A 161 -21.13 -3.06 0.62
C GLN A 161 -22.46 -3.83 0.51
N GLU A 162 -23.58 -3.14 0.41
CA GLU A 162 -24.91 -3.78 0.27
C GLU A 162 -25.12 -4.47 -1.09
N THR A 163 -24.49 -3.96 -2.14
CA THR A 163 -24.66 -4.44 -3.52
C THR A 163 -23.50 -5.32 -3.97
N ILE A 164 -22.55 -5.61 -3.08
CA ILE A 164 -21.28 -6.28 -3.42
C ILE A 164 -21.47 -7.71 -3.94
N ARG A 165 -22.60 -8.34 -3.57
CA ARG A 165 -23.01 -9.67 -4.05
C ARG A 165 -23.45 -9.66 -5.51
N ARG A 166 -23.79 -8.50 -6.09
CA ARG A 166 -24.15 -8.40 -7.52
C ARG A 166 -22.89 -8.31 -8.37
N PHE A 167 -22.68 -9.33 -9.20
CA PHE A 167 -21.54 -9.46 -10.10
C PHE A 167 -21.23 -8.19 -10.90
N SER A 168 -22.24 -7.59 -11.54
CA SER A 168 -22.06 -6.44 -12.44
C SER A 168 -21.63 -5.15 -11.74
N ILE A 169 -21.85 -5.03 -10.42
CA ILE A 169 -21.64 -3.79 -9.66
C ILE A 169 -20.45 -3.93 -8.69
N GLY A 170 -20.36 -5.07 -8.02
CA GLY A 170 -19.37 -5.35 -6.97
C GLY A 170 -18.08 -6.03 -7.45
N PHE A 171 -18.07 -6.63 -8.64
CA PHE A 171 -16.92 -7.40 -9.13
C PHE A 171 -16.42 -6.92 -10.49
N MET A 172 -17.28 -6.88 -11.50
CA MET A 172 -16.87 -6.60 -12.88
C MET A 172 -16.12 -5.27 -13.06
N PRO A 173 -16.57 -4.13 -12.48
CA PRO A 173 -15.87 -2.85 -12.68
C PRO A 173 -14.43 -2.89 -12.16
N HIS A 174 -14.19 -3.56 -11.04
CA HIS A 174 -12.86 -3.68 -10.43
C HIS A 174 -11.93 -4.54 -11.28
N ILE A 175 -12.43 -5.63 -11.88
CA ILE A 175 -11.64 -6.47 -12.78
C ILE A 175 -11.29 -5.73 -14.07
N VAL A 176 -12.24 -4.99 -14.65
CA VAL A 176 -11.99 -4.19 -15.86
C VAL A 176 -10.93 -3.12 -15.59
N LEU A 177 -11.05 -2.39 -14.49
CA LEU A 177 -10.07 -1.38 -14.10
C LEU A 177 -8.70 -1.97 -13.77
N LEU A 178 -8.65 -3.11 -13.06
CA LEU A 178 -7.41 -3.85 -12.81
C LEU A 178 -6.77 -4.27 -14.13
N GLY A 179 -7.55 -4.77 -15.08
CA GLY A 179 -7.10 -5.15 -16.41
C GLY A 179 -6.50 -3.96 -17.17
N LEU A 180 -7.13 -2.79 -17.10
CA LEU A 180 -6.61 -1.55 -17.69
C LEU A 180 -5.28 -1.12 -17.08
N ILE A 181 -5.18 -1.07 -15.75
CA ILE A 181 -3.94 -0.70 -15.05
C ILE A 181 -2.83 -1.72 -15.36
N SER A 182 -3.17 -3.01 -15.31
CA SER A 182 -2.23 -4.10 -15.61
C SER A 182 -1.76 -4.05 -17.05
N TYR A 183 -2.64 -3.70 -18.00
CA TYR A 183 -2.26 -3.52 -19.40
C TYR A 183 -1.20 -2.41 -19.57
N LEU A 184 -1.39 -1.26 -18.92
CA LEU A 184 -0.41 -0.17 -18.94
C LEU A 184 0.91 -0.58 -18.30
N LEU A 185 0.88 -1.23 -17.13
CA LEU A 185 2.09 -1.70 -16.45
C LEU A 185 2.85 -2.76 -17.27
N LEU A 186 2.16 -3.65 -17.98
CA LEU A 186 2.80 -4.63 -18.85
C LEU A 186 3.49 -4.00 -20.07
N ARG A 187 3.01 -2.83 -20.53
CA ARG A 187 3.70 -2.01 -21.55
C ARG A 187 4.96 -1.34 -21.01
N GLU A 188 5.02 -1.13 -19.69
CA GLU A 188 6.22 -0.69 -18.97
C GLU A 188 7.20 -1.84 -18.63
N PRO A 189 7.11 -2.99 -19.31
CA PRO A 189 7.49 -4.33 -18.82
C PRO A 189 7.39 -4.65 -17.29
N ASP A 190 6.53 -4.02 -16.50
CA ASP A 190 6.46 -4.23 -15.05
C ASP A 190 5.48 -5.36 -14.66
N PHE A 191 5.96 -6.59 -14.76
CA PHE A 191 5.19 -7.77 -14.41
C PHE A 191 4.94 -7.92 -12.90
N GLY A 192 5.93 -7.55 -12.07
CA GLY A 192 5.83 -7.72 -10.61
C GLY A 192 4.71 -6.88 -10.02
N SER A 193 4.58 -5.62 -10.47
CA SER A 193 3.49 -4.74 -10.05
C SER A 193 2.11 -5.29 -10.47
N CYS A 194 2.00 -5.90 -11.65
CA CYS A 194 0.73 -6.51 -12.09
C CYS A 194 0.29 -7.66 -11.18
N VAL A 195 1.22 -8.57 -10.85
CA VAL A 195 0.94 -9.71 -9.96
C VAL A 195 0.56 -9.22 -8.56
N LEU A 196 1.29 -8.24 -8.04
CA LEU A 196 1.00 -7.63 -6.75
C LEU A 196 -0.40 -7.00 -6.72
N LEU A 197 -0.75 -6.22 -7.74
CA LEU A 197 -2.08 -5.60 -7.84
C LEU A 197 -3.19 -6.64 -7.96
N ALA A 198 -2.98 -7.72 -8.72
CA ALA A 198 -3.94 -8.80 -8.82
C ALA A 198 -4.16 -9.51 -7.46
N ALA A 199 -3.08 -9.82 -6.75
CA ALA A 199 -3.13 -10.43 -5.42
C ALA A 199 -3.83 -9.52 -4.40
N LEU A 200 -3.51 -8.23 -4.39
CA LEU A 200 -4.18 -7.23 -3.54
C LEU A 200 -5.67 -7.11 -3.86
N THR A 201 -6.03 -7.07 -5.14
CA THR A 201 -7.43 -6.99 -5.57
C THR A 201 -8.20 -8.23 -5.11
N PHE A 202 -7.63 -9.42 -5.28
CA PHE A 202 -8.23 -10.66 -4.80
C PHE A 202 -8.46 -10.61 -3.29
N LEU A 203 -7.45 -10.21 -2.51
CA LEU A 203 -7.54 -10.13 -1.05
C LEU A 203 -8.60 -9.12 -0.60
N MET A 204 -8.62 -7.93 -1.19
CA MET A 204 -9.59 -6.89 -0.82
C MET A 204 -11.02 -7.27 -1.19
N LEU A 205 -11.24 -7.91 -2.35
CA LEU A 205 -12.56 -8.43 -2.73
C LEU A 205 -13.02 -9.55 -1.79
N ALA A 206 -12.08 -10.42 -1.36
CA ALA A 206 -12.36 -11.46 -0.38
C ALA A 206 -12.76 -10.87 0.98
N VAL A 207 -12.01 -9.89 1.49
CA VAL A 207 -12.31 -9.19 2.74
C VAL A 207 -13.64 -8.44 2.68
N ALA A 208 -13.97 -7.87 1.52
CA ALA A 208 -15.23 -7.15 1.34
C ALA A 208 -16.47 -8.06 1.27
N GLY A 209 -16.29 -9.38 1.23
CA GLY A 209 -17.40 -10.35 1.23
C GLY A 209 -17.96 -10.66 -0.15
N VAL A 210 -17.17 -10.50 -1.21
CA VAL A 210 -17.54 -10.96 -2.56
C VAL A 210 -17.74 -12.49 -2.53
N PRO A 211 -18.83 -13.03 -3.13
CA PRO A 211 -19.08 -14.47 -3.17
C PRO A 211 -17.89 -15.27 -3.68
N TRP A 212 -17.57 -16.38 -2.99
CA TRP A 212 -16.42 -17.23 -3.32
C TRP A 212 -16.43 -17.74 -4.77
N ARG A 213 -17.63 -17.90 -5.36
CA ARG A 213 -17.79 -18.28 -6.79
C ARG A 213 -17.09 -17.29 -7.74
N TYR A 214 -17.13 -15.99 -7.45
CA TYR A 214 -16.48 -14.97 -8.28
C TYR A 214 -14.98 -14.87 -8.00
N LEU A 215 -14.57 -15.06 -6.74
CA LEU A 215 -13.15 -15.13 -6.37
C LEU A 215 -12.46 -16.34 -7.00
N LEU A 216 -13.13 -17.50 -7.02
CA LEU A 216 -12.60 -18.68 -7.70
C LEU A 216 -12.51 -18.50 -9.21
N ALA A 217 -13.36 -17.65 -9.82
CA ALA A 217 -13.27 -17.33 -11.25
C ALA A 217 -12.03 -16.46 -11.60
N LEU A 218 -11.50 -15.70 -10.64
CA LEU A 218 -10.26 -14.94 -10.80
C LEU A 218 -9.03 -15.85 -10.92
N VAL A 219 -9.02 -17.01 -10.26
CA VAL A 219 -7.88 -17.94 -10.25
C VAL A 219 -7.53 -18.47 -11.65
N PRO A 220 -8.44 -19.07 -12.43
CA PRO A 220 -8.12 -19.53 -13.78
C PRO A 220 -7.83 -18.37 -14.73
N LEU A 221 -8.46 -17.21 -14.53
CA LEU A 221 -8.18 -16.01 -15.34
C LEU A 221 -6.76 -15.49 -15.10
N ALA A 222 -6.34 -15.41 -13.83
CA ALA A 222 -4.99 -15.04 -13.44
C ALA A 222 -3.96 -16.09 -13.91
N ALA A 223 -4.26 -17.38 -13.78
CA ALA A 223 -3.40 -18.45 -14.25
C ALA A 223 -3.24 -18.44 -15.78
N GLY A 224 -4.34 -18.22 -16.52
CA GLY A 224 -4.32 -18.09 -17.98
C GLY A 224 -3.53 -16.86 -18.43
N ALA A 225 -3.74 -15.72 -17.79
CA ALA A 225 -2.96 -14.50 -18.07
C ALA A 225 -1.48 -14.70 -17.74
N PHE A 226 -1.16 -15.33 -16.60
CA PHE A 226 0.21 -15.68 -16.21
C PHE A 226 0.87 -16.58 -17.26
N TYR A 227 0.20 -17.66 -17.66
CA TYR A 227 0.68 -18.57 -18.69
C TYR A 227 0.97 -17.82 -20.01
N GLN A 228 0.00 -17.05 -20.51
CA GLN A 228 0.16 -16.28 -21.75
C GLN A 228 1.30 -15.26 -21.67
N LEU A 229 1.47 -14.59 -20.52
CA LEU A 229 2.45 -13.51 -20.35
C LEU A 229 3.86 -14.01 -20.06
N VAL A 230 4.01 -15.17 -19.41
CA VAL A 230 5.31 -15.74 -19.04
C VAL A 230 5.84 -16.64 -20.15
N TYR A 231 5.05 -17.57 -20.69
CA TYR A 231 5.53 -18.51 -21.71
C TYR A 231 5.84 -17.86 -23.06
N ARG A 232 5.21 -16.71 -23.38
CA ARG A 232 5.44 -16.02 -24.66
C ARG A 232 6.61 -15.06 -24.66
N VAL A 233 7.22 -14.78 -23.50
CA VAL A 233 8.33 -13.83 -23.37
C VAL A 233 9.50 -14.55 -22.73
N PRO A 234 10.55 -14.93 -23.50
CA PRO A 234 11.68 -15.74 -23.03
C PRO A 234 12.29 -15.20 -21.73
N TYR A 235 12.51 -13.88 -21.67
CA TYR A 235 13.01 -13.18 -20.48
C TYR A 235 12.19 -13.40 -19.20
N ARG A 236 10.86 -13.47 -19.32
CA ARG A 236 9.97 -13.66 -18.16
C ARG A 236 10.01 -15.11 -17.69
N LEU A 237 10.10 -16.04 -18.64
CA LEU A 237 10.25 -17.46 -18.34
C LEU A 237 11.60 -17.72 -17.66
N GLU A 238 12.69 -17.13 -18.17
CA GLU A 238 14.03 -17.18 -17.56
C GLU A 238 14.02 -16.68 -16.11
N ARG A 239 13.31 -15.59 -15.81
CA ARG A 239 13.16 -15.11 -14.42
C ARG A 239 12.42 -16.09 -13.51
N VAL A 240 11.37 -16.74 -14.02
CA VAL A 240 10.59 -17.72 -13.24
C VAL A 240 11.40 -19.01 -13.07
N THR A 241 12.10 -19.48 -14.10
CA THR A 241 12.93 -20.68 -14.03
C THR A 241 14.18 -20.46 -13.20
N ALA A 242 14.83 -19.30 -13.27
CA ALA A 242 15.94 -18.93 -12.40
C ALA A 242 15.51 -18.79 -10.94
N PHE A 243 14.26 -18.37 -10.66
CA PHE A 243 13.73 -18.38 -9.29
C PHE A 243 13.48 -19.80 -8.76
N LEU A 244 12.91 -20.69 -9.59
CA LEU A 244 12.61 -22.07 -9.22
C LEU A 244 13.86 -22.97 -9.18
N ASN A 245 14.86 -22.68 -10.01
CA ASN A 245 16.12 -23.40 -10.09
C ASN A 245 17.27 -22.43 -10.40
N PRO A 246 17.84 -21.75 -9.39
CA PRO A 246 18.87 -20.73 -9.59
C PRO A 246 20.18 -21.29 -10.15
N TRP A 247 20.39 -22.60 -9.98
CA TRP A 247 21.65 -23.28 -10.28
C TRP A 247 21.82 -23.65 -11.75
N THR A 248 20.77 -23.52 -12.57
CA THR A 248 20.85 -23.86 -14.00
C THR A 248 21.59 -22.82 -14.83
N ASP A 249 21.68 -21.57 -14.35
CA ASP A 249 22.43 -20.51 -15.01
C ASP A 249 23.00 -19.50 -13.98
N PRO A 250 24.12 -19.84 -13.32
CA PRO A 250 24.66 -19.08 -12.20
C PRO A 250 25.28 -17.72 -12.56
N LEU A 251 25.56 -17.48 -13.85
CA LEU A 251 26.35 -16.34 -14.31
C LEU A 251 25.53 -15.22 -14.96
N ASP A 252 24.28 -15.50 -15.36
CA ASP A 252 23.41 -14.50 -16.00
C ASP A 252 22.08 -14.35 -15.24
N SER A 253 21.12 -15.27 -15.44
CA SER A 253 19.78 -15.16 -14.83
C SER A 253 19.74 -15.48 -13.33
N GLY A 254 20.60 -16.39 -12.84
CA GLY A 254 20.71 -16.79 -11.44
C GLY A 254 21.67 -15.96 -10.58
N TYR A 255 22.50 -15.10 -11.18
CA TYR A 255 23.59 -14.40 -10.49
C TYR A 255 23.09 -13.53 -9.32
N HIS A 256 22.04 -12.74 -9.55
CA HIS A 256 21.44 -11.89 -8.51
C HIS A 256 20.76 -12.69 -7.40
N LEU A 257 20.26 -13.89 -7.70
CA LEU A 257 19.63 -14.75 -6.69
C LEU A 257 20.70 -15.47 -5.86
N ILE A 258 21.76 -15.99 -6.49
CA ILE A 258 22.86 -16.69 -5.83
C ILE A 258 23.70 -15.74 -4.96
N GLN A 259 23.91 -14.50 -5.38
CA GLN A 259 24.60 -13.49 -4.56
C GLN A 259 23.75 -12.89 -3.43
N ALA A 260 22.43 -13.11 -3.45
CA ALA A 260 21.53 -12.67 -2.38
C ALA A 260 21.42 -13.69 -1.23
N TRP A 261 21.98 -14.90 -1.40
CA TRP A 261 22.10 -15.94 -0.38
C TRP A 261 23.40 -15.84 0.42
#